data_AF-A0A522A5C2-F1
#
_entry.id   AF-A0A522A5C2-F1
#
_cell.length_a   1.000
_cell.length_b   1.000
_cell.length_c   1.000
_cell.angle_alpha   90.00
_cell.angle_beta   90.00
_cell.angle_gamma   90.00
#
_symmetry.space_group_name_H-M   'P 1'
#
loop_
_entity.id
_entity.type
_entity.pdbx_description
1 polymer ?
#
loop_
_entity_poly.entity_id
_entity_poly.type
_entity_poly.pdbx_seq_one_letter_code
_entity_poly.pdbx_strand_id
1 'polypeptide(L)' 'MSTSAKPVVRPLSPHLQIYRLPLAAVLSMTHRITGVGLVLGLVLVTWWVASAAYGPDAYTAATDIIGSWFGMVILFGFSV' A
#
# COMPACT_ATOMS: atom_id res chain seq x y z
N MET A 1 15.13 48.89 11.01
CA MET A 1 14.69 47.65 11.70
C MET A 1 13.39 47.22 11.03
N SER A 2 13.44 46.23 10.13
CA SER A 2 12.26 45.75 9.41
C SER A 2 11.50 44.77 10.31
N THR A 3 10.32 45.17 10.77
CA THR A 3 9.47 44.32 11.61
C THR A 3 8.86 43.22 10.74
N SER A 4 9.35 41.99 10.86
CA SER A 4 8.73 40.81 10.23
C SER A 4 7.35 40.58 10.85
N ALA A 5 6.29 40.83 10.08
CA ALA A 5 4.93 40.64 10.52
C ALA A 5 4.62 39.15 10.74
N LYS A 6 3.98 38.82 11.87
CA LYS A 6 3.59 37.45 12.22
C LYS A 6 2.57 36.95 11.19
N PRO A 7 2.81 35.82 10.49
CA PRO A 7 1.90 35.35 9.46
C PRO A 7 0.52 35.02 10.06
N VAL A 8 -0.52 35.63 9.50
CA VAL A 8 -1.92 35.38 9.88
C VAL A 8 -2.32 34.01 9.37
N VAL A 9 -2.58 33.06 10.27
CA VAL A 9 -3.06 31.72 9.91
C VAL A 9 -4.54 31.81 9.55
N ARG A 10 -4.86 31.57 8.27
CA ARG A 10 -6.24 31.52 7.79
C ARG A 10 -6.86 30.17 8.13
N PRO A 11 -8.12 30.12 8.56
CA PRO A 11 -8.79 28.85 8.84
C PRO A 11 -8.95 28.03 7.56
N LEU A 12 -8.77 26.72 7.68
CA LEU A 12 -9.05 25.77 6.60
C LEU A 12 -10.55 25.63 6.41
N SER A 13 -10.99 25.58 5.16
CA SER A 13 -12.39 25.28 4.82
C SER A 13 -12.77 23.86 5.28
N PRO A 14 -14.07 23.58 5.46
CA PRO A 14 -14.55 22.26 5.86
C PRO A 14 -13.91 21.12 5.06
N HIS A 15 -13.47 20.10 5.78
CA HIS A 15 -12.60 19.02 5.32
C HIS A 15 -13.38 17.73 5.01
N LEU A 16 -12.65 16.67 4.61
CA LEU A 16 -13.20 15.38 4.18
C LEU A 16 -14.16 14.73 5.19
N GLN A 17 -14.04 15.04 6.49
CA GLN A 17 -14.93 14.47 7.51
C GLN A 17 -16.36 15.03 7.44
N ILE A 18 -16.54 16.23 6.88
CA ILE A 18 -17.85 16.91 6.76
C ILE A 18 -18.44 16.71 5.34
N TYR A 19 -17.58 16.42 4.36
CA TYR A 19 -18.00 16.19 2.98
C TYR A 19 -18.69 14.82 2.81
N ARG A 20 -19.86 14.82 2.16
CA ARG A 20 -20.54 13.57 1.78
C ARG A 20 -19.84 12.94 0.58
N LEU A 21 -19.03 11.93 0.83
CA LEU A 21 -18.28 11.22 -0.21
C LEU A 21 -19.23 10.49 -1.19
N PRO A 22 -19.24 10.85 -2.49
CA PRO A 22 -19.98 10.09 -3.49
C PRO A 22 -19.29 8.76 -3.77
N LEU A 23 -20.05 7.77 -4.25
CA LEU A 23 -19.52 6.42 -4.55
C LEU A 23 -18.33 6.44 -5.52
N ALA A 24 -18.33 7.32 -6.51
CA ALA A 24 -17.21 7.46 -7.45
C ALA A 24 -15.90 7.88 -6.76
N ALA A 25 -15.97 8.73 -5.73
CA ALA A 25 -14.80 9.14 -4.96
C ALA A 25 -14.27 7.98 -4.10
N VAL A 26 -15.17 7.22 -3.47
CA VAL A 26 -14.80 6.02 -2.69
C VAL A 26 -14.13 5.00 -3.61
N LEU A 27 -14.73 4.71 -4.77
CA LEU A 27 -14.18 3.77 -5.76
C LEU A 27 -12.81 4.20 -6.28
N SER A 28 -12.61 5.50 -6.51
CA SER A 28 -11.30 6.02 -6.92
C SER A 28 -10.24 5.81 -5.84
N MET A 29 -10.56 6.09 -4.58
CA MET A 29 -9.64 5.88 -3.46
C MET A 29 -9.33 4.40 -3.25
N THR A 30 -10.34 3.54 -3.25
CA THR A 30 -10.14 2.09 -3.08
C THR A 30 -9.31 1.53 -4.22
N HIS A 31 -9.56 1.91 -5.47
CA HIS A 31 -8.76 1.48 -6.63
C HIS A 31 -7.28 1.87 -6.50
N ARG A 32 -6.98 3.07 -5.99
CA ARG A 32 -5.60 3.49 -5.74
C ARG A 32 -4.95 2.67 -4.61
N ILE A 33 -5.68 2.45 -3.52
CA ILE A 33 -5.19 1.68 -2.38
C ILE A 33 -4.92 0.22 -2.78
N THR A 34 -5.85 -0.42 -3.49
CA THR A 34 -5.65 -1.78 -3.99
C THR A 34 -4.54 -1.84 -5.04
N GLY A 35 -4.42 -0.85 -5.92
CA GLY A 35 -3.30 -0.74 -6.86
C GLY A 35 -1.93 -0.71 -6.16
N VAL A 36 -1.78 0.06 -5.08
CA VAL A 36 -0.54 0.05 -4.27
C VAL A 36 -0.33 -1.32 -3.61
N GLY A 37 -1.39 -1.94 -3.09
CA GLY A 37 -1.34 -3.29 -2.53
C GLY A 37 -0.84 -4.33 -3.54
N LEU A 38 -1.32 -4.27 -4.78
CA LEU A 38 -0.88 -5.16 -5.86
C LEU A 38 0.60 -4.97 -6.19
N VAL A 39 1.12 -3.74 -6.19
CA VAL A 39 2.56 -3.51 -6.40
C VAL A 39 3.39 -4.15 -5.29
N LEU A 40 2.97 -4.06 -4.03
CA LEU A 40 3.66 -4.72 -2.92
C LEU A 40 3.60 -6.25 -3.04
N GLY A 41 2.45 -6.80 -3.40
CA GLY A 41 2.29 -8.24 -3.67
C GLY A 41 3.17 -8.71 -4.82
N LEU A 42 3.29 -7.91 -5.88
CA LEU A 42 4.16 -8.20 -7.03
C LEU A 42 5.63 -8.28 -6.61
N VAL A 43 6.10 -7.36 -5.75
CA VAL A 43 7.47 -7.41 -5.21
C VAL A 43 7.70 -8.69 -4.42
N LEU A 44 6.75 -9.09 -3.57
CA LEU A 44 6.83 -10.34 -2.79
C LEU A 44 6.92 -11.58 -3.69
N VAL A 45 6.02 -11.68 -4.67
CA VAL A 45 6.00 -12.82 -5.62
C VAL A 45 7.27 -12.84 -6.46
N THR A 46 7.73 -11.67 -6.93
CA THR A 46 8.99 -11.56 -7.69
C THR A 46 10.18 -12.02 -6.86
N TRP A 47 10.26 -11.63 -5.58
CA TRP A 47 11.31 -12.09 -4.67
C TRP A 47 11.27 -13.61 -4.47
N TRP A 48 10.08 -14.20 -4.30
CA TRP A 48 9.94 -15.65 -4.19
C TRP A 48 10.38 -16.38 -5.47
N VAL A 49 9.96 -15.92 -6.66
CA VAL A 49 10.43 -16.51 -7.92
C VAL A 49 11.94 -16.33 -8.08
N ALA A 50 12.49 -15.16 -7.74
CA ALA A 50 13.92 -14.91 -7.79
C ALA A 50 14.73 -15.83 -6.86
N SER A 51 14.18 -16.18 -5.69
CA SER A 51 14.83 -17.09 -4.73
C SER A 51 15.16 -18.46 -5.33
N ALA A 52 14.39 -18.92 -6.33
CA ALA A 52 14.64 -20.18 -7.03
C ALA A 52 15.99 -20.20 -7.77
N ALA A 53 16.55 -19.04 -8.12
CA ALA A 53 17.86 -18.93 -8.76
C ALA A 53 19.04 -19.02 -7.77
N TYR A 54 18.81 -18.85 -6.47
CA TYR A 54 19.86 -18.78 -5.43
C TYR A 54 20.09 -20.11 -4.71
N GLY A 55 19.43 -21.18 -5.15
CA GLY A 55 19.60 -22.54 -4.62
C GLY A 55 18.51 -22.99 -3.64
N PRO A 56 18.60 -24.24 -3.15
CA PRO A 56 17.52 -24.89 -2.41
C PRO A 56 17.19 -24.21 -1.09
N ASP A 57 18.20 -23.82 -0.31
CA ASP A 57 17.98 -23.22 1.02
C ASP A 57 17.25 -21.88 0.93
N ALA A 58 17.62 -21.04 -0.06
CA ALA A 58 16.99 -19.75 -0.30
C ALA A 58 15.53 -19.91 -0.77
N TYR A 59 15.27 -20.89 -1.64
CA TYR A 59 13.92 -21.16 -2.13
C TYR A 59 13.01 -21.76 -1.06
N THR A 60 13.51 -22.68 -0.23
CA THR A 60 12.75 -23.23 0.90
C THR A 60 12.38 -22.14 1.89
N ALA A 61 13.33 -21.27 2.27
CA ALA A 61 13.05 -20.16 3.18
C ALA A 61 11.98 -19.20 2.63
N ALA A 62 12.06 -18.84 1.33
CA ALA A 62 11.05 -17.99 0.70
C ALA A 62 9.68 -18.68 0.61
N THR A 63 9.66 -19.99 0.34
CA THR A 63 8.44 -20.79 0.25
C THR A 63 7.78 -20.97 1.62
N ASP A 64 8.55 -21.12 2.70
CA ASP A 64 8.03 -21.16 4.07
C ASP A 64 7.38 -19.83 4.47
N ILE A 65 7.98 -18.71 4.05
CA ILE A 65 7.43 -17.36 4.31
C ILE A 65 6.13 -17.14 3.53
N ILE A 66 6.11 -17.45 2.24
CA ILE A 66 4.90 -17.32 1.41
C ILE A 66 3.81 -18.32 1.83
N GLY A 67 4.20 -19.53 2.23
CA GLY A 67 3.30 -20.58 2.70
C GLY A 67 2.80 -20.37 4.13
N SER A 68 3.32 -19.38 4.87
CA SER A 68 2.78 -19.01 6.16
C SER A 68 1.35 -18.47 6.04
N TRP A 69 0.58 -18.52 7.12
CA TRP A 69 -0.79 -17.97 7.14
C TRP A 69 -0.84 -16.50 6.68
N PHE A 70 0.19 -15.72 7.01
CA PHE A 70 0.29 -14.31 6.61
C PHE A 70 0.61 -14.17 5.11
N GLY A 71 1.53 -15.00 4.60
CA GLY A 71 1.83 -15.07 3.17
C GLY A 71 0.59 -15.47 2.35
N MET A 72 -0.21 -16.41 2.84
CA MET A 72 -1.48 -16.80 2.23
C MET A 72 -2.51 -15.67 2.18
N VAL A 73 -2.62 -14.84 3.23
CA VAL A 73 -3.51 -13.67 3.23
C VAL A 73 -3.08 -12.65 2.16
N ILE A 74 -1.77 -12.39 2.03
CA ILE A 74 -1.25 -11.50 1.00
C ILE A 74 -1.50 -12.07 -0.40
N LEU A 75 -1.21 -13.36 -0.61
CA LEU A 75 -1.44 -14.02 -1.90
C LEU A 75 -2.91 -14.04 -2.28
N PHE A 76 -3.81 -14.28 -1.33
CA PHE A 76 -5.24 -14.19 -1.56
C PHE A 76 -5.61 -12.78 -2.03
N GLY A 77 -5.17 -11.75 -1.31
CA GLY A 77 -5.39 -10.35 -1.70
C GLY A 77 -4.76 -9.94 -3.03
N PHE A 78 -3.70 -10.62 -3.48
CA PHE A 78 -3.06 -10.39 -4.78
C PHE A 78 -3.79 -11.08 -5.95
N SER A 79 -4.59 -12.11 -5.68
CA SER A 79 -5.26 -12.92 -6.70
C SER A 79 -6.60 -12.37 -7.20
N VAL A 80 -7.19 -11.40 -6.49
CA VAL A 80 -8.53 -10.82 -6.73
C VAL A 80 -8.43 -9.36 -7.12
#